data_AF-A0A453MVD1-F1
#
_entry.id   AF-A0A453MVD1-F1
#
_cell.length_a   1.000
_cell.length_b   1.000
_cell.length_c   1.000
_cell.angle_alpha   90.00
_cell.angle_beta   90.00
_cell.angle_gamma   90.00
#
_symmetry.space_group_name_H-M   'P 1'
#
loop_
_entity.id
_entity.type
_entity.pdbx_description
1 polymer ?
#
loop_
_entity_poly.entity_id
_entity_poly.type
_entity_poly.pdbx_seq_one_letter_code
_entity_poly.pdbx_strand_id
1 'polypeptide(L)'
;LLLYRDGVTMSSGEDQAKFHLTGIDTDDGCLDASVSPWRTSSASQTPMFSACEQHTKQVWELTENGQLVSSYSGLCATMRSNKEGENETTGARAWTAIGDKGEIYVAIFNLDTARRKITVSVPDLEKVVGRKLARCTCTEVWSRKRWSVMKGGISAVVASHGSMLFEIQC
;
A
#
# COMPACT_ATOMS: atom_id res chain seq x y z
N LEU A 1 -24.26 -3.13 -20.53
CA LEU A 1 -23.08 -3.08 -19.64
C LEU A 1 -22.06 -4.08 -20.18
N LEU A 2 -20.96 -3.61 -20.77
CA LEU A 2 -19.88 -4.49 -21.20
C LEU A 2 -19.02 -4.80 -19.98
N LEU A 3 -19.05 -6.07 -19.56
CA LEU A 3 -18.13 -6.69 -18.62
C LEU A 3 -16.78 -6.83 -19.32
N TYR A 4 -15.73 -6.21 -18.79
CA TYR A 4 -14.36 -6.62 -19.10
C TYR A 4 -13.90 -7.56 -17.99
N ARG A 5 -13.64 -8.79 -18.40
CA ARG A 5 -13.43 -9.97 -17.58
C ARG A 5 -11.99 -10.41 -17.83
N ASP A 6 -11.03 -9.78 -17.16
CA ASP A 6 -9.71 -10.38 -17.03
C ASP A 6 -9.77 -11.41 -15.90
N GLY A 7 -9.56 -12.66 -16.28
CA GLY A 7 -9.78 -13.83 -15.45
C GLY A 7 -8.81 -13.88 -14.28
N VAL A 8 -9.29 -13.52 -13.09
CA VAL A 8 -8.81 -14.12 -11.84
C VAL A 8 -9.67 -15.35 -11.60
N THR A 9 -9.17 -16.50 -12.01
CA THR A 9 -9.73 -17.80 -11.62
C THR A 9 -9.42 -17.99 -10.14
N MET A 10 -10.41 -17.72 -9.28
CA MET A 10 -10.38 -18.14 -7.88
C MET A 10 -10.47 -19.67 -7.86
N SER A 11 -9.33 -20.33 -7.74
CA SER A 11 -9.24 -21.78 -7.53
C SER A 11 -9.88 -22.13 -6.18
N SER A 12 -10.90 -22.97 -6.22
CA SER A 12 -11.55 -23.54 -5.04
C SER A 12 -10.71 -24.69 -4.46
N GLY A 13 -10.28 -24.56 -3.21
CA GLY A 13 -9.73 -25.67 -2.41
C GLY A 13 -8.53 -25.24 -1.56
N GLU A 14 -8.75 -25.05 -0.25
CA GLU A 14 -7.79 -25.09 0.87
C GLU A 14 -6.51 -24.22 0.87
N ASP A 15 -6.20 -23.43 -0.15
CA ASP A 15 -5.01 -22.54 -0.18
C ASP A 15 -5.28 -21.08 0.25
N GLN A 16 -6.37 -20.80 0.97
CA GLN A 16 -6.86 -19.42 1.19
C GLN A 16 -6.06 -18.54 2.17
N ALA A 17 -5.04 -19.06 2.87
CA ALA A 17 -4.31 -18.29 3.90
C ALA A 17 -2.78 -18.26 3.73
N LYS A 18 -2.26 -18.73 2.60
CA LYS A 18 -0.81 -18.81 2.35
C LYS A 18 -0.42 -17.78 1.30
N PHE A 19 0.07 -16.64 1.78
CA PHE A 19 0.52 -15.58 0.90
C PHE A 19 1.98 -15.84 0.52
N HIS A 20 2.23 -16.09 -0.76
CA HIS A 20 3.56 -15.87 -1.31
C HIS A 20 3.73 -14.36 -1.45
N LEU A 21 4.59 -13.77 -0.62
CA LEU A 21 5.03 -12.40 -0.79
C LEU A 21 5.97 -12.34 -2.00
N THR A 22 5.42 -12.50 -3.20
CA THR A 22 6.15 -12.27 -4.44
C THR A 22 6.22 -10.76 -4.65
N GLY A 23 7.38 -10.18 -4.33
CA GLY A 23 7.71 -8.83 -4.76
C GLY A 23 7.69 -8.80 -6.29
N ILE A 24 6.74 -8.06 -6.85
CA ILE A 24 6.68 -7.78 -8.28
C ILE A 24 7.45 -6.48 -8.49
N ASP A 25 8.57 -6.63 -9.21
CA ASP A 25 9.48 -5.63 -9.79
C ASP A 25 10.70 -5.15 -8.98
N THR A 26 11.80 -5.85 -9.26
CA THR A 26 13.19 -5.42 -9.52
C THR A 26 13.99 -4.69 -8.43
N ASP A 27 15.05 -5.36 -7.97
CA ASP A 27 16.16 -4.98 -7.07
C ASP A 27 16.00 -5.17 -5.56
N ASP A 28 14.78 -5.39 -5.04
CA ASP A 28 14.57 -5.60 -3.61
C ASP A 28 14.44 -7.09 -3.25
N GLY A 29 15.27 -7.57 -2.31
CA GLY A 29 15.28 -8.97 -1.88
C GLY A 29 13.96 -9.42 -1.22
N CYS A 30 13.70 -10.72 -1.25
CA CYS A 30 12.57 -11.35 -0.55
C CYS A 30 12.86 -11.46 0.94
N LEU A 31 11.82 -11.30 1.76
CA LEU A 31 11.90 -11.45 3.20
C LEU A 31 12.24 -12.91 3.57
N ASP A 32 13.46 -13.11 4.06
CA ASP A 32 14.00 -14.41 4.42
C ASP A 32 13.86 -14.66 5.93
N ALA A 33 13.24 -15.77 6.28
CA ALA A 33 13.02 -16.20 7.65
C ALA A 33 14.23 -16.95 8.23
N SER A 34 15.37 -17.00 7.54
CA SER A 34 16.60 -17.63 8.04
C SER A 34 17.10 -16.93 9.29
N VAL A 35 17.38 -17.71 10.34
CA VAL A 35 17.98 -17.19 11.57
C VAL A 35 19.48 -17.05 11.34
N SER A 36 20.02 -15.82 11.30
CA SER A 36 21.48 -15.66 11.31
C SER A 36 22.07 -16.14 12.65
N PRO A 37 23.23 -16.82 12.65
CA PRO A 37 23.94 -17.14 13.88
C PRO A 37 24.32 -15.84 14.59
N TRP A 38 23.88 -15.70 15.84
CA TRP A 38 24.18 -14.58 16.74
C TRP A 38 25.63 -14.09 16.63
N ARG A 39 25.84 -12.88 16.07
CA ARG A 39 27.08 -12.13 16.18
C ARG A 39 26.75 -10.69 16.60
N THR A 40 27.01 -10.42 17.88
CA THR A 40 27.18 -9.13 18.57
C THR A 40 25.97 -8.21 18.74
N SER A 41 25.79 -7.79 20.00
CA SER A 41 24.67 -7.07 20.63
C SER A 41 24.47 -5.60 20.20
N SER A 42 24.83 -5.24 18.98
CA SER A 42 24.75 -3.85 18.51
C SER A 42 24.40 -3.65 17.04
N ALA A 43 24.19 -4.72 16.27
CA ALA A 43 23.59 -4.58 14.94
C ALA A 43 22.08 -4.41 15.09
N SER A 44 21.58 -3.24 14.68
CA SER A 44 20.16 -3.03 14.40
C SER A 44 19.62 -4.25 13.64
N GLN A 45 18.58 -4.88 14.19
CA GLN A 45 17.92 -6.04 13.60
C GLN A 45 17.30 -5.63 12.26
N THR A 46 18.12 -5.66 11.22
CA THR A 46 17.69 -5.48 9.84
C THR A 46 17.04 -6.79 9.40
N PRO A 47 15.88 -6.75 8.74
CA PRO A 47 15.30 -7.98 8.19
C PRO A 47 16.32 -8.60 7.22
N MET A 48 16.57 -9.90 7.34
CA MET A 48 17.39 -10.64 6.38
C MET A 48 16.61 -10.74 5.09
N PHE A 49 16.93 -9.91 4.11
CA PHE A 49 16.42 -10.04 2.75
C PHE A 49 17.39 -10.91 1.94
N SER A 50 16.87 -11.83 1.11
CA SER A 50 17.68 -12.67 0.21
C SER A 50 17.11 -12.68 -1.21
N ALA A 51 17.84 -13.26 -2.17
CA ALA A 51 17.32 -13.40 -3.52
C ALA A 51 16.00 -14.19 -3.50
N CYS A 52 14.98 -13.69 -4.18
CA CYS A 52 13.69 -14.34 -4.24
C CYS A 52 13.80 -15.74 -4.87
N GLU A 53 13.38 -16.76 -4.13
CA GLU A 53 13.37 -18.17 -4.53
C GLU A 53 12.11 -18.86 -4.03
N GLN A 54 11.70 -19.93 -4.71
CA GLN A 54 10.54 -20.72 -4.29
C GLN A 54 10.93 -21.69 -3.16
N HIS A 55 11.26 -21.14 -1.99
CA HIS A 55 11.71 -21.89 -0.82
C HIS A 55 10.90 -21.54 0.44
N THR A 56 10.70 -22.51 1.33
CA THR A 56 9.89 -22.35 2.56
C THR A 56 10.40 -21.25 3.49
N LYS A 57 11.70 -20.92 3.41
CA LYS A 57 12.32 -19.80 4.16
C LYS A 57 11.76 -18.43 3.76
N GLN A 58 11.12 -18.31 2.60
CA GLN A 58 10.49 -17.06 2.12
C GLN A 58 8.95 -17.16 2.11
N VAL A 59 8.39 -18.20 2.73
CA VAL A 59 6.95 -18.39 2.85
C VAL A 59 6.49 -17.89 4.21
N TRP A 60 5.47 -17.03 4.19
CA TRP A 60 4.90 -16.38 5.36
C TRP A 60 3.38 -16.60 5.37
N GLU A 61 2.87 -17.07 6.50
CA GLU A 61 1.45 -17.34 6.70
C GLU A 61 0.83 -16.18 7.49
N LEU A 62 -0.26 -15.61 6.96
CA LEU A 62 -0.97 -14.53 7.64
C LEU A 62 -1.91 -15.12 8.68
N THR A 63 -1.68 -14.77 9.94
CA THR A 63 -2.54 -15.17 11.06
C THR A 63 -3.79 -14.30 11.15
N GLU A 64 -4.83 -14.80 11.82
CA GLU A 64 -6.07 -14.05 12.10
C GLU A 64 -5.81 -12.73 12.84
N ASN A 65 -4.74 -12.67 13.63
CA ASN A 65 -4.32 -11.48 14.38
C ASN A 65 -3.52 -10.46 13.53
N GLY A 66 -3.40 -10.69 12.21
CA GLY A 66 -2.73 -9.79 11.28
C GLY A 66 -1.20 -9.87 11.29
N GLN A 67 -0.63 -10.92 11.88
CA GLN A 67 0.82 -11.16 11.89
C GLN A 67 1.22 -12.14 10.80
N LEU A 68 2.41 -11.94 10.20
CA LEU A 68 3.00 -12.87 9.25
C LEU A 68 3.94 -13.82 10.00
N VAL A 69 3.71 -15.13 9.93
CA VAL A 69 4.51 -16.13 10.64
C VAL A 69 5.17 -17.07 9.65
N SER A 70 6.45 -17.37 9.85
CA SER A 70 7.14 -18.38 9.06
C SER A 70 7.15 -19.71 9.80
N SER A 71 6.59 -20.76 9.19
CA SER A 71 6.68 -22.14 9.69
C SER A 71 8.10 -22.72 9.59
N TYR A 72 8.98 -22.11 8.78
CA TYR A 72 10.37 -22.55 8.62
C TYR A 72 11.23 -22.24 9.85
N SER A 73 11.08 -21.06 10.45
CA SER A 73 11.92 -20.63 11.59
C SER A 73 11.14 -20.25 12.86
N GLY A 74 9.81 -20.17 12.78
CA GLY A 74 8.97 -19.66 13.87
C GLY A 74 9.05 -18.13 14.04
N LEU A 75 9.76 -17.42 13.15
CA LEU A 75 9.81 -15.96 13.18
C LEU A 75 8.44 -15.35 12.84
N CYS A 76 8.16 -14.21 13.47
CA CYS A 76 6.96 -13.43 13.27
C CYS A 76 7.33 -12.03 12.77
N ALA A 77 6.83 -11.65 11.59
CA ALA A 77 6.88 -10.30 11.09
C ALA A 77 5.58 -9.57 11.44
N THR A 78 5.71 -8.41 12.08
CA THR A 78 4.59 -7.53 12.39
C THR A 78 4.95 -6.14 11.90
N MET A 79 4.16 -5.59 10.99
CA MET A 79 4.33 -4.20 10.58
C MET A 79 3.88 -3.32 11.75
N ARG A 80 4.84 -2.79 12.51
CA ARG A 80 4.57 -1.71 13.46
C ARG A 80 4.56 -0.41 12.65
N SER A 81 3.40 0.23 12.51
CA SER A 81 3.42 1.63 12.10
C SER A 81 4.10 2.41 13.23
N ASN A 82 5.18 3.13 12.91
CA ASN A 82 5.72 4.10 13.85
C ASN A 82 4.64 5.17 14.02
N LYS A 83 3.99 5.20 15.18
CA LYS A 83 3.01 6.22 15.59
C LYS A 83 3.62 7.62 15.74
N GLU A 84 4.81 7.86 15.19
CA GLU A 84 5.48 9.16 15.22
C GLU A 84 5.05 9.94 13.98
N GLY A 85 3.86 10.54 14.07
CA GLY A 85 3.28 11.43 13.05
C GLY A 85 1.88 11.04 12.57
N GLU A 86 1.41 9.83 12.91
CA GLU A 86 0.07 9.38 12.56
C GLU A 86 -0.91 9.87 13.64
N ASN A 87 -1.47 11.07 13.43
CA ASN A 87 -2.83 11.30 13.94
C ASN A 87 -3.68 10.24 13.24
N GLU A 88 -3.93 9.10 13.90
CA GLU A 88 -4.83 8.06 13.44
C GLU A 88 -6.12 8.75 12.95
N THR A 89 -6.27 8.90 11.64
CA THR A 89 -7.52 9.39 11.06
C THR A 89 -8.44 8.20 11.05
N THR A 90 -9.02 7.89 12.21
CA THR A 90 -9.81 6.70 12.52
C THR A 90 -11.02 6.46 11.61
N GLY A 91 -11.27 7.33 10.62
CA GLY A 91 -12.20 7.00 9.55
C GLY A 91 -11.94 7.68 8.21
N ALA A 92 -10.69 7.90 7.83
CA ALA A 92 -10.32 8.20 6.45
C ALA A 92 -9.17 7.30 6.03
N ARG A 93 -9.23 6.77 4.81
CA ARG A 93 -8.15 6.00 4.21
C ARG A 93 -7.87 6.51 2.81
N ALA A 94 -6.60 6.53 2.42
CA ALA A 94 -6.19 6.85 1.07
C ALA A 94 -5.29 5.75 0.51
N TRP A 95 -5.42 5.48 -0.78
CA TRP A 95 -4.56 4.59 -1.54
C TRP A 95 -3.98 5.36 -2.71
N THR A 96 -2.71 5.09 -3.02
CA THR A 96 -2.02 5.68 -4.16
C THR A 96 -1.52 4.57 -5.07
N ALA A 97 -1.69 4.73 -6.37
CA ALA A 97 -1.10 3.89 -7.40
C ALA A 97 -0.44 4.78 -8.47
N ILE A 98 0.55 4.24 -9.16
CA ILE A 98 1.26 4.93 -10.24
C ILE A 98 1.12 4.08 -11.51
N GLY A 99 0.63 4.69 -12.58
CA GLY A 99 0.53 4.07 -13.90
C GLY A 99 1.88 3.94 -14.58
N ASP A 100 1.94 3.11 -15.62
CA ASP A 100 3.14 2.83 -16.41
C ASP A 100 3.70 4.07 -17.13
N LYS A 101 2.85 5.06 -17.42
CA LYS A 101 3.25 6.34 -18.03
C LYS A 101 3.41 7.46 -17.00
N GLY A 102 3.34 7.13 -15.71
CA GLY A 102 3.52 8.06 -14.61
C GLY A 102 2.27 8.84 -14.23
N GLU A 103 1.08 8.43 -14.67
CA GLU A 103 -0.18 8.88 -14.07
C GLU A 103 -0.22 8.48 -12.60
N ILE A 104 -0.73 9.35 -11.73
CA ILE A 104 -0.83 9.06 -10.31
C ILE A 104 -2.31 8.99 -9.96
N TYR A 105 -2.74 7.86 -9.42
CA TYR A 105 -4.12 7.63 -8.99
C TYR A 105 -4.19 7.72 -7.48
N VAL A 106 -5.07 8.57 -6.96
CA VAL A 106 -5.32 8.71 -5.52
C VAL A 106 -6.78 8.40 -5.24
N ALA A 107 -7.02 7.30 -4.52
CA ALA A 107 -8.35 6.92 -4.05
C ALA A 107 -8.50 7.29 -2.58
N ILE A 108 -9.55 8.03 -2.24
CA ILE A 108 -9.89 8.41 -0.87
C ILE A 108 -11.17 7.70 -0.46
N PHE A 109 -11.20 7.17 0.76
CA PHE A 109 -12.32 6.45 1.35
C PHE A 109 -12.70 7.10 2.67
N ASN A 110 -13.97 7.49 2.80
CA ASN A 110 -14.54 7.92 4.07
C ASN A 110 -15.12 6.70 4.78
N LEU A 111 -14.56 6.32 5.91
CA LEU A 111 -15.04 5.17 6.70
C LEU A 111 -16.01 5.60 7.81
N ASP A 112 -16.26 6.91 7.96
CA ASP A 112 -17.22 7.44 8.92
C ASP A 112 -18.68 7.30 8.45
N THR A 113 -19.57 7.29 9.44
CA THR A 113 -21.02 7.44 9.29
C THR A 113 -21.45 8.87 8.92
N ALA A 114 -20.58 9.86 9.08
CA ALA A 114 -20.81 11.25 8.70
C ALA A 114 -20.07 11.61 7.40
N ARG A 115 -20.57 12.62 6.67
CA ARG A 115 -19.81 13.21 5.56
C ARG A 115 -18.53 13.85 6.09
N ARG A 116 -17.42 13.69 5.38
CA ARG A 116 -16.11 14.17 5.83
C ARG A 116 -15.36 14.87 4.71
N LYS A 117 -14.69 15.97 5.04
CA LYS A 117 -13.67 16.56 4.17
C LYS A 117 -12.36 15.83 4.42
N ILE A 118 -11.82 15.19 3.39
CA ILE A 118 -10.56 14.46 3.44
C ILE A 118 -9.57 15.17 2.54
N THR A 119 -8.32 15.31 3.02
CA THR A 119 -7.26 15.99 2.30
C THR A 119 -6.04 15.09 2.24
N VAL A 120 -5.53 14.86 1.03
CA VAL A 120 -4.23 14.24 0.80
C VAL A 120 -3.21 15.36 0.61
N SER A 121 -2.21 15.36 1.48
CA SER A 121 -1.08 16.30 1.46
C SER A 121 -0.22 16.05 0.22
N VAL A 122 0.02 17.10 -0.58
CA VAL A 122 0.93 17.02 -1.74
C VAL A 122 2.36 16.64 -1.30
N PRO A 123 2.95 17.23 -0.24
CA PRO A 123 4.26 16.81 0.24
C PRO A 123 4.36 15.32 0.58
N ASP A 124 3.31 14.72 1.14
CA ASP A 124 3.32 13.30 1.46
C ASP A 124 3.14 12.44 0.21
N LEU A 125 2.32 12.91 -0.74
CA LEU A 125 2.21 12.28 -2.04
C LEU A 125 3.54 12.34 -2.82
N GLU A 126 4.28 13.46 -2.77
CA GLU A 126 5.61 13.60 -3.36
C GLU A 126 6.63 12.60 -2.79
N LYS A 127 6.54 12.27 -1.50
CA LYS A 127 7.36 11.22 -0.88
C LYS A 127 7.01 9.83 -1.41
N VAL A 128 5.72 9.52 -1.54
CA VAL A 128 5.24 8.23 -2.05
C VAL A 128 5.60 8.05 -3.53
N VAL A 129 5.46 9.10 -4.32
CA VAL A 129 5.75 9.06 -5.77
C VAL A 129 7.26 9.18 -6.05
N GLY A 130 8.06 9.72 -5.12
CA GLY A 130 9.49 9.89 -5.28
C GLY A 130 9.89 11.04 -6.22
N ARG A 131 8.96 11.93 -6.59
CA ARG A 131 9.23 13.12 -7.42
C ARG A 131 8.32 14.29 -7.05
N LYS A 132 8.74 15.50 -7.43
CA LYS A 132 7.94 16.72 -7.22
C LYS A 132 6.72 16.75 -8.15
N LEU A 133 5.59 17.20 -7.63
CA LEU A 133 4.34 17.36 -8.37
C LEU A 133 4.17 18.81 -8.83
N ALA A 134 5.07 19.24 -9.73
CA ALA A 134 5.04 20.60 -10.29
C ALA A 134 4.22 20.65 -11.58
N ARG A 135 3.33 21.65 -11.69
CA ARG A 135 2.49 21.91 -12.90
C ARG A 135 1.57 20.75 -13.29
N CYS A 136 1.18 19.91 -12.34
CA CYS A 136 0.30 18.78 -12.59
C CYS A 136 -1.17 19.19 -12.61
N THR A 137 -1.94 18.43 -13.38
CA THR A 137 -3.40 18.53 -13.47
C THR A 137 -4.02 17.41 -12.65
N CYS A 138 -4.98 17.73 -11.79
CA CYS A 138 -5.78 16.76 -11.04
C CYS A 138 -7.19 16.70 -11.62
N THR A 139 -7.67 15.51 -11.92
CA THR A 139 -9.01 15.25 -12.45
C THR A 139 -9.73 14.28 -11.52
N GLU A 140 -10.93 14.63 -11.06
CA GLU A 140 -11.81 13.67 -10.38
C GLU A 140 -12.50 12.81 -11.42
N VAL A 141 -12.33 11.49 -11.29
CA VAL A 141 -12.58 10.54 -12.39
C VAL A 141 -14.06 10.43 -12.74
N TRP A 142 -14.97 10.51 -11.77
CA TRP A 142 -16.39 10.27 -12.05
C TRP A 142 -17.11 11.51 -12.58
N SER A 143 -16.88 12.69 -12.00
CA SER A 143 -17.45 13.95 -12.48
C SER A 143 -16.67 14.59 -13.63
N ARG A 144 -15.45 14.10 -13.91
CA ARG A 144 -14.50 14.68 -14.87
C ARG A 144 -14.10 16.12 -14.54
N LYS A 145 -14.38 16.59 -13.33
CA LYS A 145 -13.98 17.93 -12.89
C LYS A 145 -12.47 17.99 -12.73
N ARG A 146 -11.86 19.04 -13.27
CA ARG A 146 -10.41 19.22 -13.35
C ARG A 146 -9.97 20.50 -12.67
N TRP A 147 -8.81 20.46 -12.03
CA TRP A 147 -8.12 21.61 -11.43
C TRP A 147 -6.60 21.40 -11.42
N SER A 148 -5.85 22.49 -11.28
CA SER A 148 -4.41 22.39 -11.04
C SER A 148 -4.14 21.88 -9.64
N VAL A 149 -3.14 21.00 -9.48
CA VAL A 149 -2.72 20.53 -8.15
C VAL A 149 -2.29 21.73 -7.30
N MET A 150 -2.96 21.93 -6.17
CA MET A 150 -2.70 23.06 -5.26
C MET A 150 -1.60 22.69 -4.27
N LYS A 151 -0.75 23.66 -3.90
CA LYS A 151 0.35 23.47 -2.94
C LYS A 151 -0.09 22.88 -1.58
N GLY A 152 -1.34 23.05 -1.19
CA GLY A 152 -1.87 22.60 0.11
C GLY A 152 -2.40 21.16 0.14
N GLY A 153 -2.64 20.51 -1.00
CA GLY A 153 -3.23 19.17 -1.03
C GLY A 153 -4.38 19.00 -2.03
N ILE A 154 -4.78 17.74 -2.20
CA ILE A 154 -6.01 17.34 -2.91
C ILE A 154 -7.07 17.12 -1.85
N SER A 155 -8.13 17.92 -1.88
CA SER A 155 -9.15 17.90 -0.83
C SER A 155 -10.54 17.73 -1.42
N ALA A 156 -11.33 16.86 -0.81
CA ALA A 156 -12.70 16.60 -1.24
C ALA A 156 -13.62 16.28 -0.06
N VAL A 157 -14.91 16.61 -0.23
CA VAL A 157 -15.96 16.25 0.71
C VAL A 157 -16.57 14.94 0.23
N VAL A 158 -16.34 13.87 0.98
CA VAL A 158 -16.78 12.51 0.66
C VAL A 158 -17.99 12.18 1.55
N ALA A 159 -19.03 11.62 0.94
CA ALA A 159 -20.22 11.17 1.67
C ALA A 159 -19.85 10.06 2.69
N SER A 160 -20.75 9.79 3.65
CA SER A 160 -20.59 8.67 4.58
C SER A 160 -20.36 7.37 3.82
N HIS A 161 -19.36 6.58 4.24
CA HIS A 161 -18.96 5.32 3.60
C HIS A 161 -18.66 5.44 2.09
N GLY A 162 -18.45 6.66 1.61
CA GLY A 162 -18.20 6.96 0.20
C GLY A 162 -16.71 6.90 -0.15
N SER A 163 -16.43 6.99 -1.44
CA SER A 163 -15.07 7.14 -1.97
C SER A 163 -14.99 8.27 -2.98
N MET A 164 -13.77 8.67 -3.34
CA MET A 164 -13.43 9.57 -4.46
C MET A 164 -12.12 9.13 -5.13
N LEU A 165 -12.06 9.18 -6.45
CA LEU A 165 -10.88 8.82 -7.23
C LEU A 165 -10.36 10.02 -8.01
N PHE A 166 -9.09 10.32 -7.84
CA PHE A 166 -8.38 11.37 -8.55
C PHE A 166 -7.31 10.77 -9.45
N GLU A 167 -7.19 11.30 -10.65
CA GLU A 167 -6.09 11.08 -11.57
C GLU A 167 -5.26 12.36 -11.65
N ILE A 168 -3.96 12.24 -11.43
CA ILE A 168 -3.01 13.34 -11.51
C ILE A 168 -2.06 13.07 -12.67
N GLN A 169 -1.95 14.05 -13.55
CA GLN A 169 -1.05 14.01 -14.69
C GLN A 169 -0.08 15.19 -14.59
N CYS A 170 1.19 14.85 -14.56
CA CYS A 170 2.35 15.72 -14.71
C CYS A 170 3.04 15.26 -16.01
#